data_AF-A0A975K9W6-F1
#
_entry.id   AF-A0A975K9W6-F1
#
_cell.length_a   1.000
_cell.length_b   1.000
_cell.length_c   1.000
_cell.angle_alpha   90.00
_cell.angle_beta   90.00
_cell.angle_gamma   90.00
#
_symmetry.space_group_name_H-M   'P 1'
#
loop_
_entity.id
_entity.type
_entity.pdbx_description
1 polymer ?
#
loop_
_entity_poly.entity_id
_entity_poly.type
_entity_poly.pdbx_seq_one_letter_code
_entity_poly.pdbx_strand_id
1 'polypeptide(L)'
;MFRIAASLLAVPALILSACGPTTSSEGQSDASQTPVERGQYLVSISGCHDCHTVRGTEPIGSAARPNLAGSDSELHIKGLGVFVPPNITPDRETGLGGWTEEQIADAIQKGLRPDGRILSPAMPWEPLYSHFTREDALAVAAYLKSIPAVHNRTPDPRGPDDTDDPAFLKTVPRRDLPPPPDGK
;
A
#
# COMPACT_ATOMS: atom_id res chain seq x y z
N MET A 1 43.46 -80.65 -28.54
CA MET A 1 42.95 -79.43 -29.18
C MET A 1 41.58 -79.75 -29.79
N PHE A 2 40.48 -79.44 -29.09
CA PHE A 2 39.11 -79.51 -29.61
C PHE A 2 38.31 -78.36 -28.97
N ARG A 3 37.72 -77.50 -29.80
CA ARG A 3 36.79 -76.41 -29.43
C ARG A 3 35.37 -76.91 -29.64
N ILE A 4 34.44 -76.68 -28.70
CA ILE A 4 32.97 -76.48 -28.90
C ILE A 4 32.48 -75.75 -27.63
N ALA A 5 32.21 -74.45 -27.62
CA ALA A 5 31.03 -73.69 -28.06
C ALA A 5 29.99 -73.46 -26.93
N ALA A 6 29.44 -72.25 -26.96
CA ALA A 6 28.73 -71.53 -25.90
C ALA A 6 27.31 -72.06 -25.62
N SER A 7 26.79 -71.72 -24.43
CA SER A 7 25.36 -71.53 -24.22
C SER A 7 25.13 -70.33 -23.32
N LEU A 8 24.48 -69.34 -23.89
CA LEU A 8 23.96 -68.15 -23.23
C LEU A 8 22.86 -68.53 -22.25
N LEU A 9 22.85 -67.88 -21.09
CA LEU A 9 21.63 -67.51 -20.37
C LEU A 9 21.86 -66.13 -19.77
N ALA A 10 21.38 -65.12 -20.49
CA ALA A 10 21.27 -63.77 -19.97
C ALA A 10 20.08 -63.72 -19.01
N VAL A 11 20.34 -63.38 -17.75
CA VAL A 11 19.30 -63.05 -16.76
C VAL A 11 19.12 -61.54 -16.79
N PRO A 12 17.91 -61.00 -17.09
CA PRO A 12 17.69 -59.57 -16.98
C PRO A 12 17.58 -59.20 -15.49
N ALA A 13 18.55 -58.44 -14.99
CA ALA A 13 18.45 -57.82 -13.68
C ALA A 13 17.39 -56.71 -13.75
N LEU A 14 16.27 -56.98 -13.09
CA LEU A 14 15.16 -56.07 -12.86
C LEU A 14 15.69 -54.82 -12.13
N ILE A 15 15.72 -53.67 -12.81
CA ILE A 15 16.01 -52.39 -12.16
C ILE A 15 14.77 -52.01 -11.34
N LEU A 16 14.81 -52.27 -10.03
CA LEU A 16 13.88 -51.72 -9.07
C LEU A 16 14.12 -50.20 -9.00
N SER A 17 13.36 -49.44 -9.78
CA SER A 17 13.32 -47.99 -9.66
C SER A 17 12.56 -47.66 -8.37
N ALA A 18 13.31 -47.39 -7.30
CA ALA A 18 12.77 -46.91 -6.05
C ALA A 18 12.22 -45.50 -6.26
N CYS A 19 10.90 -45.38 -6.40
CA CYS A 19 10.17 -44.14 -6.11
C CYS A 19 10.36 -43.84 -4.63
N GLY A 20 11.40 -43.08 -4.29
CA GLY A 20 11.46 -42.41 -3.00
C GLY A 20 10.28 -41.44 -2.89
N PRO A 21 9.72 -41.22 -1.69
CA PRO A 21 8.72 -40.18 -1.52
C PRO A 21 9.37 -38.85 -1.92
N THR A 22 8.87 -38.24 -2.99
CA THR A 22 8.99 -36.81 -3.20
C THR A 22 8.29 -36.16 -2.02
N THR A 23 9.06 -35.81 -0.98
CA THR A 23 8.66 -34.74 -0.07
C THR A 23 8.56 -33.50 -0.93
N SER A 24 7.34 -33.23 -1.40
CA SER A 24 6.95 -31.90 -1.85
C SER A 24 7.44 -30.95 -0.78
N SER A 25 8.38 -30.08 -1.14
CA SER A 25 8.66 -28.91 -0.35
C SER A 25 7.38 -28.08 -0.37
N GLU A 26 6.48 -28.36 0.56
CA GLU A 26 5.42 -27.41 0.91
C GLU A 26 6.14 -26.09 1.16
N GLY A 27 5.78 -25.08 0.38
CA GLY A 27 6.35 -23.76 0.48
C GLY A 27 6.35 -23.38 1.94
N GLN A 28 7.55 -23.08 2.46
CA GLN A 28 7.77 -22.56 3.79
C GLN A 28 6.76 -21.42 3.98
N SER A 29 5.65 -21.67 4.67
CA SER A 29 4.76 -20.60 5.07
C SER A 29 5.60 -19.74 6.00
N ASP A 30 5.95 -18.55 5.52
CA ASP A 30 6.47 -17.46 6.32
C ASP A 30 5.73 -17.51 7.67
N ALA A 31 6.46 -17.53 8.79
CA ALA A 31 5.87 -17.58 10.11
C ALA A 31 4.72 -16.56 10.15
N SER A 32 3.48 -17.01 10.38
CA SER A 32 2.27 -16.30 9.96
C SER A 32 2.27 -14.84 10.40
N GLN A 33 2.57 -13.91 9.48
CA GLN A 33 2.50 -12.48 9.76
C GLN A 33 1.08 -12.12 10.19
N THR A 34 0.93 -11.35 11.27
CA THR A 34 -0.37 -10.81 11.67
C THR A 34 -0.89 -9.82 10.61
N PRO A 35 -2.22 -9.59 10.51
CA PRO A 35 -2.75 -8.58 9.60
C PRO A 35 -2.14 -7.19 9.79
N VAL A 36 -1.83 -6.81 11.03
CA VAL A 36 -1.21 -5.52 11.34
C VAL A 36 0.23 -5.46 10.85
N GLU A 37 1.02 -6.53 11.02
CA GLU A 37 2.40 -6.59 10.51
C GLU A 37 2.43 -6.56 8.97
N ARG A 38 1.53 -7.30 8.34
CA ARG A 38 1.36 -7.29 6.88
C ARG A 38 0.97 -5.89 6.39
N GLY A 39 0.03 -5.24 7.07
CA GLY A 39 -0.40 -3.87 6.79
C GLY A 39 0.73 -2.86 6.94
N GLN A 40 1.51 -2.95 8.01
CA GLN A 40 2.68 -2.09 8.24
C GLN A 40 3.68 -2.22 7.08
N TYR A 41 3.95 -3.44 6.66
CA TYR A 41 4.83 -3.70 5.53
C TYR A 41 4.31 -3.04 4.26
N LEU A 42 3.05 -3.29 3.90
CA LEU A 42 2.40 -2.73 2.71
C LEU A 42 2.40 -1.20 2.72
N VAL A 43 1.98 -0.58 3.83
CA VAL A 43 1.97 0.88 3.95
C VAL A 43 3.38 1.48 3.74
N SER A 44 4.42 0.79 4.21
CA SER A 44 5.81 1.22 4.03
C SER A 44 6.29 1.09 2.57
N ILE A 45 6.01 -0.03 1.91
CA ILE A 45 6.52 -0.30 0.55
C ILE A 45 5.68 0.33 -0.55
N SER A 46 4.41 0.63 -0.27
CA SER A 46 3.46 1.20 -1.22
C SER A 46 3.38 2.72 -1.17
N GLY A 47 4.30 3.35 -0.43
CA GLY A 47 4.52 4.81 -0.45
C GLY A 47 3.43 5.63 0.23
N CYS A 48 2.61 5.04 1.11
CA CYS A 48 1.55 5.80 1.79
C CYS A 48 2.10 7.01 2.56
N HIS A 49 3.30 6.86 3.13
CA HIS A 49 3.99 7.92 3.84
C HIS A 49 4.44 9.07 2.93
N ASP A 50 4.71 8.79 1.65
CA ASP A 50 5.28 9.81 0.77
C ASP A 50 4.32 10.98 0.59
N CYS A 51 3.01 10.70 0.63
CA CYS A 51 1.95 11.71 0.54
C CYS A 51 1.34 12.06 1.91
N HIS A 52 1.09 11.07 2.78
CA HIS A 52 0.28 11.28 3.99
C HIS A 52 1.11 11.62 5.25
N THR A 53 2.34 12.08 5.10
CA THR A 53 3.21 12.45 6.22
C THR A 53 3.53 13.95 6.20
N VAL A 54 3.27 14.64 7.32
CA VAL A 54 3.77 16.01 7.56
C VAL A 54 5.27 15.94 7.83
N ARG A 55 6.08 16.52 6.95
CA ARG A 55 7.54 16.42 7.04
C ARG A 55 8.09 17.17 8.25
N GLY A 56 9.12 16.61 8.89
CA GLY A 56 9.79 17.25 10.02
C GLY A 56 9.05 17.16 11.35
N THR A 57 7.94 16.41 11.38
CA THR A 57 7.20 16.07 12.61
C THR A 57 7.46 14.62 13.05
N GLU A 58 8.28 13.88 12.30
CA GLU A 58 8.75 12.56 12.68
C GLU A 58 9.70 12.66 13.90
N PRO A 59 9.57 11.80 14.94
CA PRO A 59 10.48 11.80 16.07
C PRO A 59 11.93 11.52 15.62
N ILE A 60 12.84 12.46 15.87
CA ILE A 60 14.27 12.35 15.54
C ILE A 60 14.84 11.06 16.15
N GLY A 61 15.44 10.20 15.32
CA GLY A 61 16.20 9.02 15.79
C GLY A 61 15.38 7.76 16.06
N SER A 62 14.07 7.76 15.83
CA SER A 62 13.37 6.49 15.64
C SER A 62 13.75 5.91 14.27
N ALA A 63 13.70 4.59 14.09
CA ALA A 63 13.73 3.95 12.77
C ALA A 63 12.47 4.30 11.94
N ALA A 64 11.91 5.49 12.16
CA ALA A 64 10.52 5.84 12.07
C ALA A 64 10.05 5.82 10.64
N ARG A 65 8.98 5.07 10.43
CA ARG A 65 7.81 5.62 9.79
C ARG A 65 6.59 5.14 10.60
N PRO A 66 5.53 5.95 10.83
CA PRO A 66 5.26 7.22 10.13
C PRO A 66 4.29 8.24 10.77
N ASN A 67 4.53 9.53 10.58
CA ASN A 67 3.39 10.46 10.60
C ASN A 67 2.49 10.10 9.39
N LEU A 68 1.24 9.71 9.61
CA LEU A 68 0.23 9.44 8.57
C LEU A 68 -0.92 10.45 8.63
N ALA A 69 -0.65 11.59 9.24
CA ALA A 69 -1.61 12.62 9.59
C ALA A 69 -1.87 13.61 8.44
N GLY A 70 -1.51 13.27 7.21
CA GLY A 70 -1.72 14.09 6.02
C GLY A 70 -0.46 14.85 5.61
N SER A 71 -0.61 15.90 4.80
CA SER A 71 0.52 16.65 4.26
C SER A 71 0.53 18.11 4.71
N ASP A 72 1.73 18.69 4.75
CA ASP A 72 1.95 20.13 4.80
C ASP A 72 2.20 20.74 3.43
N SER A 73 2.04 19.96 2.35
CA SER A 73 2.25 20.40 0.98
C SER A 73 0.99 20.24 0.14
N GLU A 74 0.80 21.16 -0.79
CA GLU A 74 -0.21 21.06 -1.83
C GLU A 74 0.35 20.32 -3.05
N LEU A 75 -0.48 19.45 -3.62
CA LEU A 75 -0.26 18.78 -4.89
C LEU A 75 -1.12 19.45 -5.95
N HIS A 76 -0.48 20.17 -6.85
CA HIS A 76 -1.10 20.88 -7.96
C HIS A 76 -1.05 19.95 -9.17
N ILE A 77 -2.22 19.53 -9.65
CA ILE A 77 -2.32 18.65 -10.82
C ILE A 77 -3.09 19.39 -11.90
N LYS A 78 -2.38 19.68 -13.00
CA LYS A 78 -2.93 20.47 -14.10
C LYS A 78 -4.20 19.84 -14.66
N GLY A 79 -5.28 20.62 -14.68
CA GLY A 79 -6.59 20.18 -15.18
C GLY A 79 -7.40 19.31 -14.22
N LEU A 80 -6.86 18.97 -13.04
CA LEU A 80 -7.58 18.23 -12.00
C LEU A 80 -7.83 19.08 -10.75
N GLY A 81 -6.86 19.91 -10.35
CA GLY A 81 -7.01 20.81 -9.21
C GLY A 81 -5.85 20.74 -8.21
N VAL A 82 -6.09 21.27 -7.02
CA VAL A 82 -5.13 21.29 -5.92
C VAL A 82 -5.59 20.38 -4.80
N PHE A 83 -4.71 19.48 -4.37
CA PHE A 83 -5.02 18.45 -3.39
C PHE A 83 -4.04 18.53 -2.22
N VAL A 84 -4.52 18.33 -1.01
CA VAL A 84 -3.67 18.08 0.15
C VAL A 84 -3.99 16.67 0.66
N PRO A 85 -3.03 15.73 0.67
CA PRO A 85 -3.25 14.40 1.20
C PRO A 85 -3.80 14.46 2.63
N PRO A 86 -4.97 13.85 2.92
CA PRO A 86 -5.62 13.97 4.22
C PRO A 86 -4.97 13.11 5.30
N ASN A 87 -5.37 13.34 6.54
CA ASN A 87 -5.02 12.47 7.66
C ASN A 87 -5.66 11.08 7.49
N ILE A 88 -4.84 10.03 7.56
CA ILE A 88 -5.27 8.62 7.48
C ILE A 88 -5.01 7.83 8.78
N THR A 89 -4.71 8.52 9.88
CA THR A 89 -4.67 7.94 11.23
C THR A 89 -6.09 7.67 11.75
N PRO A 90 -6.28 6.92 12.86
CA PRO A 90 -7.62 6.61 13.37
C PRO A 90 -8.26 7.77 14.17
N ASP A 91 -7.83 9.01 13.97
CA ASP A 91 -8.49 10.18 14.55
C ASP A 91 -9.94 10.27 14.06
N ARG A 92 -10.90 10.51 14.98
CA ARG A 92 -12.34 10.46 14.65
C ARG A 92 -12.85 11.69 13.92
N GLU A 93 -12.19 12.83 14.07
CA GLU A 93 -12.67 14.11 13.54
C GLU A 93 -12.02 14.49 12.23
N THR A 94 -10.74 14.16 12.08
CA THR A 94 -9.89 14.56 10.96
C THR A 94 -9.34 13.39 10.17
N GLY A 95 -9.43 12.15 10.69
CA GLY A 95 -8.91 10.95 10.06
C GLY A 95 -9.96 9.85 9.80
N LEU A 96 -9.52 8.60 9.86
CA LEU A 96 -10.31 7.40 9.54
C LEU A 96 -10.98 6.77 10.78
N GLY A 97 -11.00 7.48 11.92
CA GLY A 97 -11.56 6.95 13.16
C GLY A 97 -13.03 6.53 13.06
N GLY A 98 -13.82 7.24 12.23
CA GLY A 98 -15.21 6.91 11.94
C GLY A 98 -15.44 5.86 10.85
N TRP A 99 -14.40 5.44 10.13
CA TRP A 99 -14.52 4.46 9.05
C TRP A 99 -14.29 3.03 9.58
N THR A 100 -15.03 2.07 9.03
CA THR A 100 -14.77 0.64 9.25
C THR A 100 -13.57 0.19 8.42
N GLU A 101 -12.95 -0.95 8.78
CA GLU A 101 -11.84 -1.49 8.00
C GLU A 101 -12.27 -1.83 6.56
N GLU A 102 -13.50 -2.31 6.38
CA GLU A 102 -14.04 -2.61 5.06
C GLU A 102 -14.17 -1.37 4.19
N GLN A 103 -14.60 -0.26 4.79
CA GLN A 103 -14.71 1.03 4.11
C GLN A 103 -13.34 1.58 3.71
N ILE A 104 -12.34 1.43 4.57
CA ILE A 104 -10.96 1.81 4.26
C ILE A 104 -10.43 0.95 3.11
N ALA A 105 -10.63 -0.37 3.17
CA ALA A 105 -10.21 -1.28 2.12
C ALA A 105 -10.93 -1.01 0.78
N ASP A 106 -12.22 -0.67 0.80
CA ASP A 106 -12.95 -0.25 -0.40
C ASP A 106 -12.45 1.08 -0.96
N ALA A 107 -12.09 2.04 -0.11
CA ALA A 107 -11.49 3.29 -0.56
C ALA A 107 -10.13 3.05 -1.22
N ILE A 108 -9.31 2.16 -0.68
CA ILE A 108 -8.00 1.81 -1.24
C ILE A 108 -8.14 1.09 -2.59
N GLN A 109 -8.98 0.05 -2.68
CA GLN A 109 -9.06 -0.79 -3.88
C GLN A 109 -9.95 -0.21 -4.98
N LYS A 110 -11.05 0.44 -4.60
CA LYS A 110 -12.12 0.85 -5.52
C LYS A 110 -12.25 2.36 -5.62
N GLY A 111 -11.46 3.11 -4.84
CA GLY A 111 -11.63 4.54 -4.70
C GLY A 111 -12.93 4.95 -4.01
N LEU A 112 -13.73 4.01 -3.48
CA LEU A 112 -15.08 4.29 -3.00
C LEU A 112 -15.08 4.69 -1.53
N ARG A 113 -15.54 5.91 -1.25
CA ARG A 113 -15.68 6.43 0.11
C ARG A 113 -17.00 5.99 0.76
N PRO A 114 -17.12 6.03 2.11
CA PRO A 114 -18.37 5.78 2.82
C PRO A 114 -19.54 6.69 2.41
N ASP A 115 -19.22 7.90 1.96
CA ASP A 115 -20.19 8.90 1.49
C ASP A 115 -20.59 8.69 0.01
N GLY A 116 -20.12 7.62 -0.63
CA GLY A 116 -20.42 7.27 -2.02
C GLY A 116 -19.60 8.02 -3.07
N ARG A 117 -18.76 8.99 -2.67
CA ARG A 117 -17.87 9.69 -3.60
C ARG A 117 -16.67 8.82 -3.98
N ILE A 118 -16.10 9.08 -5.15
CA ILE A 118 -14.84 8.49 -5.58
C ILE A 118 -13.67 9.35 -5.11
N LEU A 119 -12.59 8.71 -4.65
CA LEU A 119 -11.35 9.38 -4.28
C LEU A 119 -10.76 10.13 -5.49
N SER A 120 -10.13 11.27 -5.20
CA SER A 120 -9.39 12.02 -6.21
C SER A 120 -8.36 11.12 -6.92
N PRO A 121 -8.21 11.22 -8.25
CA PRO A 121 -7.17 10.50 -8.98
C PRO A 121 -5.74 10.92 -8.58
N ALA A 122 -5.60 11.99 -7.78
CA ALA A 122 -4.34 12.35 -7.11
C ALA A 122 -3.85 11.23 -6.17
N MET A 123 -4.77 10.50 -5.54
CA MET A 123 -4.45 9.28 -4.82
C MET A 123 -4.52 8.11 -5.82
N PRO A 124 -3.44 7.38 -6.06
CA PRO A 124 -3.33 6.42 -7.17
C PRO A 124 -4.04 5.08 -6.87
N TRP A 125 -5.31 5.14 -6.40
CA TRP A 125 -6.10 3.95 -6.08
C TRP A 125 -6.28 3.05 -7.30
N GLU A 126 -6.62 3.61 -8.47
CA GLU A 126 -6.87 2.81 -9.67
C GLU A 126 -5.58 2.18 -10.23
N PRO A 127 -4.50 2.92 -10.53
CA PRO A 127 -3.33 2.32 -11.18
C PRO A 127 -2.41 1.52 -10.24
N LEU A 128 -2.47 1.74 -8.91
CA LEU A 128 -1.58 1.06 -7.96
C LEU A 128 -2.33 0.15 -6.99
N TYR A 129 -3.32 0.69 -6.29
CA TYR A 129 -3.88 -0.01 -5.12
C TYR A 129 -5.08 -0.91 -5.43
N SER A 130 -5.70 -0.78 -6.61
CA SER A 130 -6.78 -1.64 -7.09
C SER A 130 -6.35 -3.09 -7.27
N HIS A 131 -5.03 -3.31 -7.40
CA HIS A 131 -4.42 -4.63 -7.53
C HIS A 131 -4.14 -5.32 -6.19
N PHE A 132 -4.33 -4.64 -5.06
CA PHE A 132 -4.23 -5.31 -3.76
C PHE A 132 -5.26 -6.42 -3.67
N THR A 133 -4.88 -7.57 -3.10
CA THR A 133 -5.87 -8.56 -2.68
C THR A 133 -6.76 -7.96 -1.59
N ARG A 134 -7.95 -8.53 -1.40
CA ARG A 134 -8.86 -8.05 -0.35
C ARG A 134 -8.20 -8.15 1.03
N GLU A 135 -7.44 -9.20 1.24
CA GLU A 135 -6.68 -9.47 2.45
C GLU A 135 -5.61 -8.39 2.66
N ASP A 136 -4.88 -7.98 1.63
CA ASP A 136 -3.86 -6.93 1.71
C ASP A 136 -4.48 -5.54 1.99
N ALA A 137 -5.61 -5.22 1.36
CA ALA A 137 -6.31 -3.96 1.63
C ALA A 137 -6.88 -3.90 3.07
N LEU A 138 -7.39 -5.03 3.59
CA LEU A 138 -7.82 -5.15 4.98
C LEU A 138 -6.64 -5.10 5.95
N ALA A 139 -5.50 -5.70 5.61
CA ALA A 139 -4.28 -5.62 6.39
C ALA A 139 -3.81 -4.16 6.53
N VAL A 140 -3.82 -3.39 5.43
CA VAL A 140 -3.55 -1.95 5.46
C VAL A 140 -4.54 -1.23 6.38
N ALA A 141 -5.85 -1.50 6.24
CA ALA A 141 -6.86 -0.89 7.10
C ALA A 141 -6.63 -1.20 8.58
N ALA A 142 -6.36 -2.46 8.94
CA ALA A 142 -6.06 -2.88 10.30
C ALA A 142 -4.83 -2.15 10.86
N TYR A 143 -3.76 -2.03 10.06
CA TYR A 143 -2.58 -1.26 10.46
C TYR A 143 -2.91 0.23 10.70
N LEU A 144 -3.61 0.88 9.76
CA LEU A 144 -4.04 2.29 9.92
C LEU A 144 -4.93 2.51 11.13
N LYS A 145 -5.73 1.53 11.54
CA LYS A 145 -6.55 1.59 12.76
C LYS A 145 -5.74 1.35 14.05
N SER A 146 -4.59 0.69 13.94
CA SER A 146 -3.74 0.32 15.09
C SER A 146 -2.75 1.40 15.53
N ILE A 147 -2.38 2.33 14.63
CA ILE A 147 -1.41 3.39 14.93
C ILE A 147 -2.00 4.49 15.83
N PRO A 148 -1.15 5.30 16.51
CA PRO A 148 -1.64 6.44 17.28
C PRO A 148 -2.46 7.41 16.43
N ALA A 149 -3.61 7.84 16.97
CA ALA A 149 -4.39 8.92 16.37
C ALA A 149 -3.65 10.24 16.47
N VAL A 150 -3.66 11.00 15.38
CA VAL A 150 -3.12 12.36 15.33
C VAL A 150 -4.21 13.27 14.81
N HIS A 151 -4.55 14.33 15.53
CA HIS A 151 -5.52 15.31 15.07
C HIS A 151 -4.86 16.30 14.10
N ASN A 152 -5.26 16.28 12.83
CA ASN A 152 -4.78 17.22 11.82
C ASN A 152 -5.77 17.32 10.65
N ARG A 153 -6.46 18.45 10.53
CA ARG A 153 -7.33 18.74 9.39
C ARG A 153 -6.52 19.34 8.25
N THR A 154 -6.55 18.70 7.10
CA THR A 154 -6.01 19.27 5.86
C THR A 154 -7.10 20.06 5.12
N PRO A 155 -6.72 21.07 4.32
CA PRO A 155 -7.65 21.76 3.43
C PRO A 155 -8.35 20.79 2.49
N ASP A 156 -9.59 21.13 2.11
CA ASP A 156 -10.34 20.38 1.11
C ASP A 156 -9.74 20.55 -0.29
N PRO A 157 -9.93 19.58 -1.20
CA PRO A 157 -9.53 19.73 -2.59
C PRO A 157 -10.14 20.96 -3.25
N ARG A 158 -9.32 21.65 -4.04
CA ARG A 158 -9.71 22.80 -4.86
C ARG A 158 -9.76 22.40 -6.34
N GLY A 159 -10.58 23.10 -7.12
CA GLY A 159 -10.95 22.71 -8.47
C GLY A 159 -9.85 22.96 -9.51
N PRO A 160 -10.05 22.55 -10.78
CA PRO A 160 -9.08 22.78 -11.86
C PRO A 160 -8.71 24.25 -12.09
N ASP A 161 -9.65 25.16 -11.85
CA ASP A 161 -9.45 26.61 -11.98
C ASP A 161 -8.49 27.19 -10.93
N ASP A 162 -8.15 26.41 -9.90
CA ASP A 162 -7.17 26.77 -8.89
C ASP A 162 -5.73 26.33 -9.26
N THR A 163 -5.53 25.80 -10.48
CA THR A 163 -4.22 25.39 -11.01
C THR A 163 -3.78 26.28 -12.18
N ASP A 164 -3.02 27.33 -11.88
CA ASP A 164 -2.38 28.16 -12.91
C ASP A 164 -0.99 27.64 -13.33
N ASP A 165 -0.60 26.44 -12.87
CA ASP A 165 0.76 25.95 -13.01
C ASP A 165 1.07 25.40 -14.41
N PRO A 166 2.19 25.82 -15.05
CA PRO A 166 2.59 25.27 -16.34
C PRO A 166 3.02 23.79 -16.27
N ALA A 167 3.48 23.30 -15.12
CA ALA A 167 3.86 21.91 -14.90
C ALA A 167 2.64 20.99 -14.80
N PHE A 168 2.79 19.74 -15.26
CA PHE A 168 1.73 18.75 -15.14
C PHE A 168 1.43 18.36 -13.68
N LEU A 169 2.49 18.26 -12.87
CA LEU A 169 2.44 17.95 -11.45
C LEU A 169 3.44 18.82 -10.70
N LYS A 170 3.00 19.47 -9.62
CA LYS A 170 3.88 20.24 -8.74
C LYS A 170 3.49 20.05 -7.28
N THR A 171 4.49 19.89 -6.43
CA THR A 171 4.32 19.90 -4.98
C THR A 171 4.81 21.22 -4.41
N VAL A 172 3.97 21.92 -3.64
CA VAL A 172 4.29 23.22 -3.03
C VAL A 172 4.12 23.13 -1.52
N PRO A 173 5.17 23.32 -0.71
CA PRO A 173 5.01 23.40 0.74
C PRO A 173 4.06 24.53 1.11
N ARG A 174 3.12 24.28 2.03
CA ARG A 174 2.12 25.30 2.42
C ARG A 174 2.74 26.56 3.02
N ARG A 175 3.90 26.42 3.68
CA ARG A 175 4.68 27.55 4.19
C ARG A 175 5.17 28.51 3.09
N ASP A 176 5.22 28.04 1.85
CA ASP A 176 5.67 28.79 0.68
C ASP A 176 4.48 29.29 -0.17
N LEU A 177 3.23 29.03 0.23
CA LEU A 177 2.03 29.52 -0.45
C LEU A 177 1.77 31.00 -0.11
N PRO A 178 1.23 31.79 -1.06
CA PRO A 178 0.68 33.10 -0.72
C PRO A 178 -0.46 32.94 0.30
N PRO A 179 -0.71 33.96 1.14
CA PRO A 179 -1.87 33.96 2.02
C PRO A 179 -3.15 33.74 1.20
N PRO A 180 -4.15 33.00 1.74
CA PRO A 180 -5.41 32.80 1.04
C PRO A 180 -6.04 34.16 0.71
N PRO A 181 -6.64 34.33 -0.48
CA PRO A 181 -7.31 35.58 -0.83
C PRO A 181 -8.45 35.84 0.16
N ASP A 182 -8.60 37.10 0.57
CA ASP A 182 -9.63 37.49 1.53
C ASP A 182 -11.03 37.03 1.08
N GLY A 183 -11.71 36.25 1.93
CA GLY A 183 -13.14 35.93 1.76
C GLY A 183 -13.52 34.61 1.07
N LYS A 184 -12.65 33.58 1.08
CA LYS A 184 -13.02 32.20 0.72
C LYS A 184 -12.64 31.21 1.82
#